data_AF-A0A946CBC4-F1
#
_entry.id   AF-A0A946CBC4-F1
#
_cell.length_a   1.000
_cell.length_b   1.000
_cell.length_c   1.000
_cell.angle_alpha   90.00
_cell.angle_beta   90.00
_cell.angle_gamma   90.00
#
_symmetry.space_group_name_H-M   'P 1'
#
loop_
_entity.id
_entity.type
_entity.pdbx_description
1 polymer ?
#
loop_
_entity_poly.entity_id
_entity_poly.type
_entity_poly.pdbx_seq_one_letter_code
_entity_poly.pdbx_strand_id
1 'polypeptide(L)' 'MDKPSAQYHPLKDKRQFRNAILEWFQENAKSYPWRETTDPWPILVSEIMLQQTTVASVIANHRFENFLQEFPNIEA' A
#
# COMPACT_ATOMS: atom_id res chain seq x y z
N MET A 1 -5.75 22.25 -23.52
CA MET A 1 -4.49 21.76 -22.90
C MET A 1 -4.10 20.50 -23.62
N ASP A 2 -3.05 20.56 -24.43
CA ASP A 2 -2.43 19.35 -24.99
C ASP A 2 -1.86 18.53 -23.85
N LYS A 3 -2.43 17.34 -23.64
CA LYS A 3 -1.83 16.37 -22.73
C LYS A 3 -0.56 15.86 -23.40
N PRO A 4 0.60 15.86 -22.72
CA PRO A 4 1.82 15.28 -23.29
C PRO A 4 1.54 13.83 -23.69
N SER A 5 1.69 13.55 -24.99
CA SER A 5 1.60 12.20 -25.53
C SER A 5 2.90 11.48 -25.20
N ALA A 6 2.80 10.37 -24.47
CA ALA A 6 3.94 9.53 -24.20
C ALA A 6 4.40 8.88 -25.52
N GLN A 7 5.50 9.38 -26.10
CA GLN A 7 6.13 8.78 -27.28
C GLN A 7 6.73 7.39 -26.97
N TYR A 8 6.99 7.10 -25.70
CA TYR A 8 7.34 5.79 -25.20
C TYR A 8 6.05 5.09 -24.70
N HIS A 9 5.76 3.89 -25.18
CA HIS A 9 4.64 3.08 -24.68
C HIS A 9 5.21 2.01 -23.74
N PRO A 10 5.61 2.36 -22.49
CA PRO A 10 6.24 1.42 -21.55
C PRO A 10 5.35 0.21 -21.27
N LEU A 11 4.04 0.30 -21.56
CA LEU A 11 3.09 -0.79 -21.43
C LEU A 11 3.22 -1.89 -22.51
N LYS A 12 4.04 -1.70 -23.56
CA LYS A 12 4.24 -2.73 -24.60
C LYS A 12 5.21 -3.83 -24.15
N ASP A 13 6.16 -3.51 -23.27
CA ASP A 13 7.09 -4.47 -22.69
C ASP A 13 6.81 -4.62 -21.19
N LYS A 14 6.38 -5.82 -20.78
CA LYS A 14 6.05 -6.14 -19.38
C LYS A 14 7.22 -5.90 -18.43
N ARG A 15 8.46 -6.15 -18.86
CA ARG A 15 9.65 -5.96 -18.02
C ARG A 15 9.94 -4.49 -17.80
N GLN A 16 9.87 -3.70 -18.88
CA GLN A 16 10.08 -2.25 -18.79
C GLN A 16 9.00 -1.59 -17.94
N PHE A 17 7.73 -1.98 -18.11
CA PHE A 17 6.64 -1.51 -17.27
C PHE A 17 6.86 -1.80 -15.79
N ARG A 18 7.22 -3.05 -15.46
CA ARG A 18 7.49 -3.45 -14.08
C ARG A 18 8.63 -2.64 -13.48
N ASN A 19 9.74 -2.50 -14.21
CA ASN A 19 10.90 -1.76 -13.71
C ASN A 19 10.55 -0.29 -13.46
N ALA A 20 9.81 0.35 -14.39
CA ALA A 20 9.37 1.73 -14.23
C ALA A 20 8.50 1.93 -12.98
N ILE A 21 7.59 0.99 -12.67
CA ILE A 21 6.79 1.05 -11.43
C ILE A 21 7.67 0.88 -10.19
N LEU A 22 8.62 -0.06 -10.22
CA LEU A 22 9.49 -0.32 -9.08
C LEU A 22 10.40 0.88 -8.77
N GLU A 23 11.01 1.47 -9.79
CA GLU A 23 11.84 2.68 -9.67
C GLU A 23 11.02 3.85 -9.10
N TRP A 24 9.84 4.11 -9.65
CA TRP A 24 8.95 5.14 -9.13
C TRP A 24 8.54 4.88 -7.68
N PHE A 25 8.21 3.62 -7.34
CA PHE A 25 7.79 3.25 -5.99
C PHE A 25 8.92 3.47 -4.97
N GLN A 26 10.16 3.14 -5.31
CA GLN A 26 11.32 3.37 -4.44
C GLN A 26 11.46 4.84 -4.03
N GLU A 27 11.19 5.77 -4.95
CA GLU A 27 11.34 7.21 -4.70
C GLU A 27 10.09 7.87 -4.08
N ASN A 28 8.89 7.33 -4.36
CA ASN A 28 7.63 8.03 -4.08
C ASN A 28 6.71 7.30 -3.09
N ALA A 29 7.05 6.07 -2.66
CA ALA A 29 6.20 5.31 -1.76
C ALA A 29 6.05 6.01 -0.41
N LYS A 30 4.79 6.12 0.03
CA LYS A 30 4.47 6.51 1.39
C LYS A 30 4.67 5.31 2.32
N SER A 31 5.30 5.58 3.46
CA SER A 31 5.37 4.64 4.58
C SER A 31 4.01 4.60 5.30
N TYR A 32 3.58 3.40 5.65
CA TYR A 32 2.38 3.14 6.45
C TYR A 32 2.70 2.00 7.43
N PRO A 33 2.10 1.97 8.64
CA PRO A 33 2.45 0.97 9.65
C PRO A 33 2.39 -0.48 9.14
N TRP A 34 1.39 -0.81 8.31
CA TRP A 34 1.23 -2.13 7.71
C TRP A 34 2.19 -2.45 6.55
N ARG A 35 2.96 -1.46 6.05
CA ARG A 35 4.04 -1.65 5.06
C ARG A 35 5.41 -1.89 5.70
N GLU A 36 5.56 -1.60 6.99
CA GLU A 36 6.82 -1.74 7.73
C GLU A 36 6.93 -3.11 8.45
N THR A 37 6.14 -4.09 8.02
CA THR A 37 6.12 -5.45 8.58
C THR A 37 6.01 -6.50 7.49
N THR A 38 6.47 -7.70 7.78
CA THR A 38 6.29 -8.91 6.95
C THR A 38 5.43 -9.96 7.66
N ASP A 39 4.90 -9.64 8.84
CA ASP A 39 4.01 -10.52 9.59
C ASP A 39 2.65 -10.64 8.87
N PRO A 40 2.20 -11.87 8.52
CA PRO A 40 0.93 -12.08 7.85
C PRO A 40 -0.29 -11.52 8.58
N TRP A 41 -0.28 -11.49 9.92
CA TRP A 41 -1.46 -11.08 10.69
C TRP A 41 -1.75 -9.57 10.58
N PRO A 42 -0.83 -8.66 10.93
CA PRO A 42 -0.97 -7.23 10.68
C PRO A 42 -1.26 -6.89 9.22
N ILE A 43 -0.66 -7.62 8.27
CA ILE A 43 -0.93 -7.42 6.84
C ILE A 43 -2.39 -7.73 6.53
N LEU A 44 -2.90 -8.90 6.93
CA LEU A 44 -4.29 -9.30 6.71
C LEU A 44 -5.28 -8.29 7.33
N VAL A 45 -5.04 -7.88 8.57
CA VAL A 45 -5.87 -6.89 9.25
C VAL A 45 -5.91 -5.58 8.46
N SER A 46 -4.77 -5.11 7.97
CA SER A 46 -4.70 -3.88 7.17
C SER A 46 -5.51 -3.98 5.87
N GLU A 47 -5.42 -5.10 5.17
CA GLU A 47 -6.15 -5.34 3.92
C GLU A 47 -7.67 -5.33 4.15
N ILE A 48 -8.15 -5.98 5.22
CA ILE A 48 -9.57 -6.00 5.56
C ILE A 48 -10.07 -4.59 5.92
N MET A 49 -9.32 -3.85 6.75
CA MET A 49 -9.71 -2.48 7.12
C MET A 49 -9.79 -1.56 5.91
N LEU A 50 -8.85 -1.69 4.97
CA LEU A 50 -8.73 -0.81 3.80
C LEU A 50 -9.74 -1.14 2.69
N GLN A 51 -10.46 -2.25 2.74
CA GLN A 51 -11.54 -2.56 1.79
C GLN A 51 -12.78 -1.65 1.97
N GLN A 52 -13.09 -1.25 3.22
CA GLN A 52 -14.28 -0.44 3.53
C GLN A 52 -13.96 0.99 4.00
N THR A 53 -12.69 1.32 4.20
CA THR A 53 -12.27 2.62 4.73
C THR A 53 -11.10 3.21 3.94
N THR A 54 -10.85 4.50 4.12
CA THR A 54 -9.71 5.18 3.49
C THR A 54 -8.48 5.10 4.40
N VAL A 55 -7.29 5.06 3.79
CA VAL A 55 -6.00 5.15 4.50
C VAL A 55 -5.96 6.32 5.49
N ALA A 56 -6.45 7.49 5.06
CA ALA A 56 -6.51 8.68 5.90
C ALA A 56 -7.36 8.47 7.17
N SER A 57 -8.51 7.79 7.03
CA SER A 57 -9.39 7.49 8.16
C SER A 57 -8.77 6.49 9.14
N VAL A 58 -8.10 5.44 8.63
CA VAL A 58 -7.44 4.43 9.47
C VAL A 58 -6.34 5.06 10.31
N ILE A 59 -5.50 5.91 9.68
CA ILE A 59 -4.38 6.61 10.35
C ILE A 59 -4.91 7.64 11.35
N ALA A 60 -5.87 8.48 10.94
CA ALA A 60 -6.36 9.57 11.80
C ALA A 60 -7.03 9.07 13.09
N ASN A 61 -7.60 7.86 13.07
CA ASN A 61 -8.32 7.29 14.19
C ASN A 61 -7.54 6.20 14.95
N HIS A 62 -6.26 5.97 14.61
CA HIS A 62 -5.41 4.92 15.21
C HIS A 62 -6.07 3.52 15.24
N ARG A 63 -6.91 3.21 14.24
CA ARG A 63 -7.73 1.99 14.25
C ARG A 63 -6.89 0.74 14.13
N PHE A 64 -5.83 0.82 13.34
CA PHE A 64 -4.94 -0.30 13.08
C PHE A 64 -4.13 -0.66 14.33
N GLU A 65 -3.51 0.33 14.98
CA GLU A 65 -2.71 0.14 16.18
C GLU A 65 -3.58 -0.37 17.34
N ASN A 66 -4.75 0.24 17.56
CA ASN A 66 -5.67 -0.17 18.62
C ASN A 66 -6.18 -1.61 18.40
N PHE A 67 -6.46 -1.99 17.16
CA PHE A 67 -6.92 -3.35 16.87
C PHE A 67 -5.84 -4.39 17.14
N LEU A 68 -4.59 -4.14 16.74
CA LEU A 68 -3.49 -5.06 16.99
C LEU A 68 -3.08 -5.12 18.45
N GLN A 69 -3.35 -4.07 19.22
CA GLN A 69 -3.17 -4.11 20.68
C GLN A 69 -4.19 -5.05 21.35
N GLU A 70 -5.45 -5.03 20.90
CA GLU A 70 -6.51 -5.89 21.44
C GLU A 70 -6.41 -7.33 20.91
N PHE A 71 -6.12 -7.48 19.62
CA PHE A 71 -6.01 -8.76 18.91
C PHE A 71 -4.60 -8.90 18.29
N PRO A 72 -3.59 -9.26 19.10
CA PRO A 72 -2.19 -9.29 18.65
C PRO A 72 -1.88 -10.41 17.65
N ASN A 73 -2.71 -11.45 17.58
CA ASN A 73 -2.58 -12.56 16.63
C ASN A 73 -3.94 -13.21 16.36
N ILE A 74 -3.97 -14.23 15.49
CA ILE A 74 -5.18 -14.94 15.07
C ILE A 74 -5.85 -15.78 16.18
N GLU A 75 -5.14 -16.10 17.26
CA GLU A 75 -5.60 -16.96 18.36
C GLU A 75 -6.17 -16.17 19.56
N ALA A 76 -5.96 -14.85 19.58
CA ALA A 76 -6.31 -13.96 20.69
C ALA A 76 -7.82 -13.83 20.93
#